data_AF-A0A2V6WYU2-F1
#
_entry.id   AF-A0A2V6WYU2-F1
#
_cell.length_a   1.000
_cell.length_b   1.000
_cell.length_c   1.000
_cell.angle_alpha   90.00
_cell.angle_beta   90.00
_cell.angle_gamma   90.00
#
_symmetry.space_group_name_H-M   'P 1'
#
loop_
_entity.id
_entity.type
_entity.pdbx_description
1 polymer ?
#
loop_
_entity_poly.entity_id
_entity_poly.type
_entity_poly.pdbx_seq_one_letter_code
_entity_poly.pdbx_strand_id
1 'polypeptide(L)'
;SDPLNLKELSLAGHVALTGDILNLHDTYMIPSDRPYAFDTSVDARLNYRTQSVLVVPLQDPSGNILGVLELINALDRGRVVPFDSQYESLVRSLAAQAAVALRNARLEDLSFKDALTDVYNRRYFTIRIEEEFKRHSRFGEPLSLALADLDHFKEVNDRFVHRAGDEALRNVAQLL
;
A
#
# COMPACT_ATOMS: atom_id res chain seq x y z
N SER A 1 -7.94 -8.01 3.22
CA SER A 1 -6.85 -9.01 3.20
C SER A 1 -6.30 -9.07 4.60
N ASP A 2 -6.36 -10.21 5.29
CA ASP A 2 -5.72 -10.32 6.60
C ASP A 2 -4.21 -10.10 6.49
N PRO A 3 -3.57 -9.42 7.45
CA PRO A 3 -2.12 -9.26 7.46
C PRO A 3 -1.43 -10.63 7.50
N LEU A 4 -0.39 -10.81 6.69
CA LEU A 4 0.46 -11.99 6.72
C LEU A 4 0.98 -12.20 8.15
N ASN A 5 0.74 -13.39 8.71
CA ASN A 5 1.31 -13.79 9.99
C ASN A 5 2.83 -13.98 9.79
N LEU A 6 3.61 -12.95 10.12
CA LEU A 6 5.06 -12.91 10.01
C LEU A 6 5.68 -13.84 11.07
N LYS A 7 5.60 -15.15 10.84
CA LYS A 7 6.49 -16.11 11.50
C LYS A 7 7.81 -16.09 10.74
N GLU A 8 8.94 -16.11 11.44
CA GLU A 8 10.30 -16.13 10.89
C GLU A 8 10.51 -17.20 9.80
N LEU A 9 9.66 -18.23 9.75
CA LEU A 9 9.70 -19.36 8.83
C LEU A 9 9.57 -19.05 7.33
N SER A 10 9.08 -17.90 6.87
CA SER A 10 8.94 -17.63 5.42
C SER A 10 10.04 -16.71 4.86
N LEU A 11 10.34 -16.81 3.56
CA LEU A 11 11.32 -15.93 2.88
C LEU A 11 10.97 -14.44 3.07
N ALA A 12 9.73 -14.08 2.71
CA ALA A 12 9.19 -12.75 2.91
C ALA A 12 9.20 -12.32 4.38
N GLY A 13 8.86 -13.23 5.29
CA GLY A 13 8.85 -12.96 6.74
C GLY A 13 10.24 -12.62 7.26
N HIS A 14 11.25 -13.40 6.89
CA HIS A 14 12.63 -13.16 7.27
C HIS A 14 13.15 -11.81 6.77
N VAL A 15 12.94 -11.49 5.49
CA VAL A 15 13.37 -10.19 4.93
C VAL A 15 12.60 -9.03 5.55
N ALA A 16 11.30 -9.20 5.83
CA ALA A 16 10.49 -8.18 6.48
C ALA A 16 10.95 -7.86 7.91
N LEU A 17 11.48 -8.86 8.63
CA LEU A 17 11.95 -8.71 10.01
C LEU A 17 13.40 -8.22 10.10
N THR A 18 14.27 -8.66 9.18
CA THR A 18 15.72 -8.37 9.23
C THR A 18 16.13 -7.19 8.36
N GLY A 19 15.44 -6.95 7.24
CA GLY A 19 15.89 -6.03 6.19
C GLY A 19 17.01 -6.58 5.31
N ASP A 20 17.40 -7.84 5.49
CA ASP A 20 18.44 -8.49 4.69
C ASP A 20 17.87 -8.98 3.36
N ILE A 21 18.65 -8.86 2.28
CA ILE A 21 18.27 -9.40 0.97
C ILE A 21 18.51 -10.91 0.98
N LEU A 22 17.56 -11.67 0.42
CA LEU A 22 17.76 -13.08 0.11
C LEU A 22 17.85 -13.27 -1.40
N ASN A 23 18.99 -13.75 -1.88
CA ASN A 23 19.18 -14.20 -3.26
C ASN A 23 19.38 -15.72 -3.26
N LEU A 24 18.33 -16.46 -3.61
CA LEU A 24 18.29 -17.91 -3.59
C LEU A 24 18.34 -18.45 -5.02
N HIS A 25 19.32 -19.30 -5.28
CA HIS A 25 19.51 -19.92 -6.58
C HIS A 25 18.51 -21.06 -6.84
N ASP A 26 18.16 -21.82 -5.79
CA ASP A 26 17.12 -22.85 -5.82
C ASP A 26 16.41 -22.91 -4.46
N THR A 27 15.13 -22.55 -4.41
CA THR A 27 14.30 -22.55 -3.19
C THR A 27 14.10 -23.94 -2.59
N TYR A 28 14.21 -25.01 -3.39
CA TYR A 28 14.07 -26.40 -2.92
C TYR A 28 15.36 -26.92 -2.28
N MET A 29 16.45 -26.15 -2.38
CA MET A 29 17.78 -26.49 -1.84
C MET A 29 18.14 -25.64 -0.61
N ILE A 30 17.18 -24.94 -0.01
CA ILE A 30 17.41 -24.16 1.21
C ILE A 30 17.81 -25.13 2.35
N PRO A 31 18.97 -24.94 2.98
CA PRO A 31 19.39 -25.77 4.12
C PRO A 31 18.41 -25.66 5.31
N SER A 32 18.18 -26.77 6.01
CA SER A 32 17.21 -26.84 7.11
C SER A 32 17.62 -26.07 8.38
N ASP A 33 18.89 -25.66 8.47
CA ASP A 33 19.44 -24.84 9.56
C ASP A 33 19.20 -23.32 9.34
N ARG A 34 18.63 -22.93 8.19
CA ARG A 34 18.27 -21.53 7.93
C ARG A 34 17.05 -21.12 8.76
N PRO A 35 16.98 -19.85 9.20
CA PRO A 35 15.86 -19.33 9.97
C PRO A 35 14.58 -19.14 9.13
N TYR A 36 14.60 -19.47 7.84
CA TYR A 36 13.52 -19.34 6.87
C TYR A 36 13.43 -20.60 5.99
N ALA A 37 12.26 -20.81 5.41
CA ALA A 37 11.95 -21.90 4.52
C ALA A 37 11.05 -21.42 3.36
N PHE A 38 11.02 -22.23 2.30
CA PHE A 38 10.11 -22.04 1.17
C PHE A 38 8.93 -23.02 1.27
N ASP A 39 7.71 -22.48 1.24
CA ASP A 39 6.48 -23.28 1.24
C ASP A 39 6.14 -23.75 -0.17
N THR A 40 6.36 -25.04 -0.43
CA THR A 40 6.12 -25.68 -1.72
C THR A 40 4.64 -25.98 -2.01
N SER A 41 3.74 -25.77 -1.04
CA SER A 41 2.31 -26.08 -1.20
C SER A 41 1.63 -25.22 -2.27
N VAL A 42 2.05 -23.96 -2.40
CA VAL A 42 1.53 -23.02 -3.40
C VAL A 42 1.95 -23.45 -4.80
N ASP A 43 3.22 -23.79 -4.97
CA ASP A 43 3.80 -24.32 -6.21
C ASP A 43 3.07 -25.59 -6.67
N ALA A 44 2.86 -26.54 -5.74
CA ALA A 44 2.13 -27.78 -6.01
C ALA A 44 0.68 -27.53 -6.46
N ARG A 45 -0.01 -26.57 -5.85
CA ARG A 45 -1.39 -26.22 -6.19
C ARG A 45 -1.51 -25.53 -7.54
N LEU A 46 -0.53 -24.71 -7.92
CA LEU A 46 -0.54 -23.92 -9.15
C LEU A 46 0.15 -24.62 -10.33
N ASN A 47 0.69 -25.82 -10.12
CA ASN A 47 1.53 -26.53 -11.10
C ASN A 47 2.65 -25.63 -11.65
N TYR A 48 3.28 -24.88 -10.75
CA TYR A 48 4.35 -23.93 -11.01
C TYR A 48 5.56 -24.28 -10.13
N ARG A 49 6.78 -24.04 -10.62
CA ARG A 49 8.00 -24.26 -9.84
C ARG A 49 8.75 -22.95 -9.68
N THR A 50 8.79 -22.44 -8.46
CA THR A 50 9.58 -21.28 -8.06
C THR A 50 10.98 -21.76 -7.72
N GLN A 51 11.95 -21.60 -8.62
CA GLN A 51 13.31 -22.08 -8.43
C GLN A 51 14.25 -20.95 -7.96
N SER A 52 14.49 -19.93 -8.76
CA SER A 52 15.32 -18.80 -8.33
C SER A 52 14.47 -17.69 -7.74
N VAL A 53 14.93 -17.07 -6.64
CA VAL A 53 14.18 -16.00 -5.96
C VAL A 53 15.14 -14.92 -5.47
N LEU A 54 14.78 -13.66 -5.71
CA LEU A 54 15.42 -12.50 -5.09
C LEU A 54 14.37 -11.74 -4.27
N VAL A 55 14.54 -11.73 -2.95
CA VAL A 55 13.67 -11.06 -1.98
C VAL A 55 14.37 -9.82 -1.45
N VAL A 56 13.74 -8.66 -1.59
CA VAL A 56 14.31 -7.36 -1.23
C VAL A 56 13.32 -6.59 -0.36
N PRO A 57 13.77 -5.93 0.73
CA PRO A 57 12.86 -5.16 1.57
C PRO A 57 12.41 -3.88 0.85
N LEU A 58 11.12 -3.54 0.99
CA LEU A 58 10.59 -2.22 0.66
C LEU A 58 10.83 -1.30 1.87
N GLN A 59 12.05 -0.78 1.97
CA GLN A 59 12.50 0.06 3.08
C GLN A 59 12.49 1.55 2.69
N ASP A 60 11.87 2.38 3.53
CA ASP A 60 11.91 3.84 3.38
C ASP A 60 13.24 4.44 3.87
N PRO A 61 13.55 5.72 3.57
CA PRO A 61 14.78 6.36 4.04
C PRO A 61 14.92 6.47 5.56
N SER A 62 13.84 6.32 6.32
CA SER A 62 13.84 6.31 7.78
C SER A 62 14.15 4.93 8.36
N GLY A 63 14.32 3.91 7.50
CA GLY A 63 14.59 2.53 7.89
C GLY A 63 13.34 1.68 8.12
N ASN A 64 12.13 2.22 7.91
CA ASN A 64 10.91 1.46 8.10
C ASN A 64 10.68 0.50 6.93
N ILE A 65 10.42 -0.77 7.24
CA ILE A 65 10.07 -1.78 6.25
C ILE A 65 8.55 -1.78 6.08
N LEU A 66 8.09 -1.45 4.87
CA LEU A 66 6.66 -1.40 4.52
C LEU A 66 6.15 -2.73 3.95
N GLY A 67 7.08 -3.59 3.53
CA GLY A 67 6.81 -4.88 2.90
C GLY A 67 8.06 -5.44 2.24
N VAL A 68 7.88 -6.38 1.32
CA VAL A 68 8.96 -6.98 0.53
C VAL A 68 8.59 -7.02 -0.95
N LEU A 69 9.61 -7.00 -1.81
CA LEU A 69 9.51 -7.27 -3.23
C LEU A 69 10.16 -8.62 -3.50
N GLU A 70 9.39 -9.56 -4.04
CA GLU A 70 9.90 -10.87 -4.50
C GLU A 70 9.94 -10.89 -6.03
N LEU A 71 11.13 -11.15 -6.56
CA LEU A 71 11.35 -11.51 -7.96
C LEU A 71 11.56 -13.02 -8.02
N ILE A 72 10.81 -13.69 -8.88
CA ILE A 72 10.85 -15.15 -9.00
C ILE A 72 11.25 -15.55 -10.42
N ASN A 73 12.03 -16.63 -10.53
CA ASN A 73 12.45 -17.27 -11.77
C ASN A 73 13.03 -16.29 -12.80
N ALA A 74 14.21 -15.73 -12.52
CA ALA A 74 14.97 -15.04 -13.57
C ALA A 74 15.16 -15.97 -14.77
N LEU A 75 14.99 -15.43 -15.98
CA LEU A 75 15.03 -16.20 -17.22
C LEU A 75 16.22 -15.79 -18.08
N ASP A 76 16.98 -16.76 -18.56
CA ASP A 76 17.93 -16.61 -19.66
C ASP A 76 17.59 -17.63 -20.76
N ARG A 77 17.31 -17.13 -21.97
CA ARG A 77 16.89 -17.94 -23.14
C ARG A 77 15.79 -18.97 -22.80
N GLY A 78 14.82 -18.55 -22.00
CA GLY A 78 13.67 -19.38 -21.58
C GLY A 78 13.97 -20.41 -20.49
N ARG A 79 15.18 -20.42 -19.91
CA ARG A 79 15.54 -21.28 -18.78
C ARG A 79 15.61 -20.46 -17.51
N VAL A 80 15.18 -21.04 -16.40
CA VAL A 80 15.35 -20.42 -15.09
C VAL A 80 16.82 -20.43 -14.71
N VAL A 81 17.32 -19.28 -14.30
CA VAL A 81 18.69 -19.05 -13.83
C VAL A 81 18.66 -18.27 -12.50
N PRO A 82 19.73 -18.32 -11.69
CA PRO A 82 19.85 -17.45 -10.53
C PRO A 82 19.82 -15.96 -10.88
N PHE A 83 19.38 -15.13 -9.94
CA PHE A 83 19.55 -13.69 -10.07
C PHE A 83 21.03 -13.33 -9.87
N ASP A 84 21.60 -12.60 -10.82
CA ASP A 84 22.95 -12.11 -10.70
C ASP A 84 23.06 -11.11 -9.54
N SER A 85 24.04 -11.29 -8.66
CA SER A 85 24.24 -10.46 -7.47
C SER A 85 24.53 -8.99 -7.83
N GLN A 86 25.01 -8.72 -9.04
CA GLN A 86 25.19 -7.34 -9.53
C GLN A 86 23.85 -6.56 -9.61
N TYR A 87 22.71 -7.26 -9.76
CA TYR A 87 21.40 -6.62 -9.82
C TYR A 87 20.81 -6.34 -8.44
N GLU A 88 21.35 -6.91 -7.36
CA GLU A 88 20.80 -6.71 -6.01
C GLU A 88 20.80 -5.23 -5.60
N SER A 89 21.86 -4.49 -5.92
CA SER A 89 21.94 -3.06 -5.64
C SER A 89 20.88 -2.26 -6.41
N LEU A 90 20.72 -2.56 -7.71
CA LEU A 90 19.72 -1.90 -8.56
C LEU A 90 18.29 -2.19 -8.06
N VAL A 91 17.98 -3.45 -7.77
CA VAL A 91 16.66 -3.84 -7.25
C VAL A 91 16.42 -3.22 -5.88
N ARG A 92 17.44 -3.14 -5.01
CA ARG A 92 17.33 -2.42 -3.73
C ARG A 92 16.99 -0.95 -3.92
N SER A 93 17.63 -0.26 -4.86
CA SER A 93 17.30 1.14 -5.17
C SER A 93 15.87 1.29 -5.68
N LEU A 94 15.40 0.41 -6.57
CA LEU A 94 14.02 0.42 -7.05
C LEU A 94 13.00 0.12 -5.94
N ALA A 95 13.30 -0.85 -5.08
CA ALA A 95 12.49 -1.19 -3.92
C ALA A 95 12.36 -0.01 -2.94
N ALA A 96 13.44 0.73 -2.70
CA ALA A 96 13.42 1.94 -1.88
C ALA A 96 12.53 3.04 -2.49
N GLN A 97 12.60 3.25 -3.82
CA GLN A 97 11.70 4.20 -4.50
C GLN A 97 10.23 3.78 -4.40
N ALA A 98 9.95 2.48 -4.57
CA ALA A 98 8.61 1.94 -4.38
C ALA A 98 8.12 2.11 -2.94
N ALA A 99 8.99 1.92 -1.94
CA ALA A 99 8.67 2.15 -0.53
C ALA A 99 8.28 3.62 -0.27
N VAL A 100 9.02 4.58 -0.83
CA VAL A 100 8.66 6.01 -0.74
C VAL A 100 7.30 6.27 -1.38
N ALA A 101 7.05 5.74 -2.58
CA ALA A 101 5.77 5.91 -3.26
C ALA A 101 4.60 5.31 -2.47
N LEU A 102 4.77 4.11 -1.92
CA LEU A 102 3.78 3.44 -1.07
C LEU A 102 3.51 4.23 0.23
N ARG A 103 4.57 4.77 0.86
CA ARG A 103 4.44 5.62 2.03
C ARG A 103 3.64 6.88 1.71
N ASN A 104 3.96 7.54 0.60
CA ASN A 104 3.27 8.75 0.16
C ASN A 104 1.81 8.46 -0.16
N ALA A 105 1.52 7.40 -0.91
CA ALA A 105 0.14 6.99 -1.20
C ALA A 105 -0.66 6.72 0.08
N ARG A 106 -0.05 6.06 1.07
CA ARG A 106 -0.69 5.81 2.37
C ARG A 106 -0.93 7.09 3.18
N LEU A 107 0.01 8.04 3.15
CA LEU A 107 -0.17 9.35 3.77
C LEU A 107 -1.23 10.19 3.06
N GLU A 108 -1.31 10.11 1.72
CA GLU A 108 -2.36 10.73 0.94
C GLU A 108 -3.74 10.12 1.23
N ASP A 109 -3.84 8.80 1.38
CA ASP A 109 -5.08 8.12 1.76
C ASP A 109 -5.51 8.51 3.20
N LEU A 110 -4.56 8.74 4.11
CA LEU A 110 -4.86 9.26 5.44
C LEU A 110 -5.32 10.74 5.41
N SER A 111 -5.12 11.43 4.28
CA SER A 111 -5.57 12.81 4.04
C SER A 111 -6.96 12.88 3.39
N PHE A 112 -7.90 12.00 3.76
CA PHE A 112 -9.29 12.09 3.29
C PHE A 112 -10.13 13.13 4.00
N LYS A 113 -9.64 13.68 5.12
CA LYS A 113 -10.36 14.69 5.89
C LYS A 113 -9.80 16.08 5.63
N ASP A 114 -10.70 17.06 5.61
CA ASP A 114 -10.36 18.48 5.60
C ASP A 114 -9.77 18.87 6.97
N ALA A 115 -8.60 19.50 6.98
CA ALA A 115 -7.86 19.76 8.22
C ALA A 115 -8.56 20.78 9.14
N LEU A 116 -9.44 21.64 8.59
CA LEU A 116 -10.16 22.64 9.36
C LEU A 116 -11.38 22.04 10.05
N THR A 117 -12.12 21.20 9.33
CA THR A 117 -13.48 20.75 9.68
C THR A 117 -13.58 19.27 10.06
N ASP A 118 -12.55 18.48 9.78
CA ASP A 118 -12.49 17.02 9.99
C ASP A 118 -13.54 16.19 9.20
N VAL A 119 -14.28 16.84 8.28
CA VAL A 119 -15.17 16.15 7.33
C VAL A 119 -14.40 15.62 6.12
N TYR A 120 -14.97 14.64 5.43
CA TYR A 120 -14.37 14.11 4.22
C TYR A 120 -14.26 15.18 3.12
N ASN A 121 -13.08 15.30 2.54
CA ASN A 121 -12.79 16.26 1.51
C ASN A 121 -13.29 15.79 0.12
N ARG A 122 -13.18 16.69 -0.86
CA ARG A 122 -13.63 16.45 -2.24
C ARG A 122 -13.01 15.21 -2.88
N ARG A 123 -11.77 14.84 -2.55
CA ARG A 123 -11.11 13.65 -3.11
C ARG A 123 -11.80 12.37 -2.62
N TYR A 124 -12.09 12.29 -1.33
CA TYR A 124 -12.85 11.16 -0.78
C TYR A 124 -14.24 11.06 -1.41
N PHE A 125 -14.94 12.19 -1.58
CA PHE A 125 -16.23 12.23 -2.27
C PHE A 125 -16.15 11.64 -3.68
N THR A 126 -15.18 12.05 -4.50
CA THR A 126 -15.00 11.53 -5.87
C THR A 126 -14.77 10.03 -5.90
N ILE A 127 -13.93 9.50 -5.01
CA ILE A 127 -13.67 8.06 -4.94
C ILE A 127 -14.94 7.30 -4.56
N ARG A 128 -15.64 7.74 -3.49
CA ARG A 128 -16.83 7.05 -3.00
C ARG A 128 -17.99 7.11 -4.00
N ILE A 129 -18.21 8.25 -4.68
CA ILE A 129 -19.30 8.33 -5.66
C ILE A 129 -19.06 7.42 -6.87
N GLU A 130 -17.81 7.24 -7.32
CA GLU A 130 -17.47 6.28 -8.37
C GLU A 130 -17.73 4.83 -7.93
N GLU A 131 -17.39 4.48 -6.70
CA GLU A 131 -17.66 3.15 -6.13
C GLU A 131 -19.16 2.87 -6.01
N GLU A 132 -19.94 3.83 -5.51
CA GLU A 132 -21.39 3.68 -5.39
C GLU A 132 -22.07 3.61 -6.76
N PHE A 133 -21.57 4.33 -7.78
CA PHE A 133 -22.08 4.22 -9.15
C PHE A 133 -21.82 2.83 -9.75
N LYS A 134 -20.64 2.24 -9.48
CA LYS A 134 -20.31 0.86 -9.88
C LYS A 134 -21.21 -0.15 -9.17
N ARG A 135 -21.51 0.05 -7.87
CA ARG A 135 -22.45 -0.80 -7.11
C ARG A 135 -23.87 -0.71 -7.67
N HIS A 136 -24.37 0.49 -7.90
CA HIS A 136 -25.67 0.71 -8.55
C HIS A 136 -25.74 -0.02 -9.90
N SER A 137 -24.72 0.16 -10.75
CA SER A 137 -24.66 -0.49 -12.07
C SER A 137 -24.64 -2.01 -12.00
N ARG A 138 -24.06 -2.59 -10.93
CA ARG A 138 -23.91 -4.04 -10.76
C ARG A 138 -25.09 -4.70 -10.06
N PHE A 139 -25.71 -4.02 -9.09
CA PHE A 139 -26.69 -4.61 -8.18
C PHE A 139 -28.08 -3.94 -8.27
N GLY A 140 -28.21 -2.83 -8.99
CA GLY A 140 -29.47 -2.09 -9.13
C GLY A 140 -29.91 -1.33 -7.86
N GLU A 141 -29.05 -1.23 -6.85
CA GLU A 141 -29.36 -0.53 -5.60
C GLU A 141 -29.49 0.98 -5.82
N PRO A 142 -30.54 1.64 -5.30
CA PRO A 142 -30.74 3.07 -5.51
C PRO A 142 -29.64 3.93 -4.85
N LEU A 143 -29.18 4.96 -5.57
CA LEU A 143 -28.19 5.94 -5.11
C LEU A 143 -28.84 7.32 -4.97
N SER A 144 -28.57 8.00 -3.85
CA SER A 144 -29.02 9.37 -3.58
C SER A 144 -27.84 10.27 -3.21
N LEU A 145 -27.86 11.52 -3.67
CA LEU A 145 -26.86 12.55 -3.36
C LEU A 145 -27.55 13.80 -2.82
N ALA A 146 -27.08 14.30 -1.67
CA ALA A 146 -27.49 15.60 -1.11
C ALA A 146 -26.32 16.59 -1.20
N LEU A 147 -26.61 17.79 -1.70
CA LEU A 147 -25.67 18.91 -1.74
C LEU A 147 -26.24 20.03 -0.86
N ALA A 148 -25.44 20.52 0.07
CA ALA A 148 -25.80 21.61 0.98
C ALA A 148 -24.78 22.74 0.83
N ASP A 149 -25.26 23.99 0.89
CA ASP A 149 -24.43 25.20 0.82
C ASP A 149 -24.68 26.04 2.08
N LEU A 150 -23.66 26.80 2.51
CA LEU A 150 -23.77 27.70 3.66
C LEU A 150 -24.15 29.10 3.21
N ASP A 151 -25.43 29.42 3.41
CA ASP A 151 -25.97 30.74 3.08
C ASP A 151 -25.21 31.87 3.78
N HIS A 152 -24.96 32.97 3.07
CA HIS A 152 -24.33 34.20 3.57
C HIS A 152 -22.94 34.04 4.22
N PHE A 153 -22.23 32.93 3.99
CA PHE A 153 -20.93 32.66 4.63
C PHE A 153 -19.88 33.77 4.37
N LYS A 154 -19.93 34.42 3.20
CA LYS A 154 -19.05 35.54 2.86
C LYS A 154 -19.19 36.73 3.83
N GLU A 155 -20.42 37.05 4.24
CA GLU A 155 -20.69 38.15 5.18
C GLU A 155 -20.13 37.87 6.58
N VAL A 156 -20.14 36.59 7.00
CA VAL A 156 -19.53 36.15 8.25
C VAL A 156 -18.01 36.28 8.20
N ASN A 157 -17.40 35.86 7.09
CA ASN A 157 -15.96 35.95 6.87
C ASN A 157 -15.47 37.41 6.81
N ASP A 158 -16.21 38.27 6.12
CA ASP A 158 -15.85 39.69 5.93
C ASP A 158 -16.00 40.51 7.22
N ARG A 159 -16.92 40.11 8.12
CA ARG A 159 -17.25 40.86 9.33
C ARG A 159 -16.38 40.53 10.55
N PHE A 160 -15.81 39.33 10.64
CA PHE A 160 -15.22 38.84 11.89
C PHE A 160 -13.76 38.36 11.82
N VAL A 161 -13.06 38.58 10.69
CA VAL A 161 -11.70 38.04 10.42
C VAL A 161 -11.73 36.49 10.40
N HIS A 162 -10.81 35.88 9.65
CA HIS A 162 -10.80 34.45 9.28
C HIS A 162 -11.13 33.44 10.41
N ARG A 163 -10.81 33.75 11.68
CA ARG A 163 -11.03 32.84 12.81
C ARG A 163 -12.51 32.53 13.10
N ALA A 164 -13.41 33.49 12.93
CA ALA A 164 -14.83 33.26 13.17
C ALA A 164 -15.49 32.46 12.02
N GLY A 165 -15.03 32.66 10.79
CA GLY A 165 -15.42 31.83 9.64
C GLY A 165 -14.95 30.39 9.81
N ASP A 166 -13.72 30.19 10.30
CA ASP A 166 -13.17 28.87 10.63
C ASP A 166 -14.01 28.15 11.71
N GLU A 167 -14.45 28.84 12.76
CA GLU A 167 -15.34 28.27 13.78
C GLU A 167 -16.73 27.94 13.22
N ALA A 168 -17.31 28.81 12.39
CA ALA A 168 -18.59 28.54 11.74
C ALA A 168 -18.51 27.27 10.87
N LEU A 169 -17.44 27.10 10.10
CA LEU A 169 -17.19 25.89 9.30
C LEU A 169 -17.07 24.63 10.17
N ARG A 170 -16.35 24.71 11.30
CA ARG A 170 -16.25 23.58 12.25
C ARG A 170 -17.59 23.20 12.86
N ASN A 171 -18.38 24.19 13.27
CA ASN A 171 -19.68 23.94 13.90
C ASN A 171 -20.66 23.28 12.93
N VAL A 172 -20.69 23.74 11.67
CA VAL A 172 -21.52 23.12 10.63
C VAL A 172 -21.08 21.69 10.36
N ALA A 173 -19.77 21.46 10.25
CA ALA A 173 -19.21 20.14 10.02
C ALA A 173 -19.55 19.11 11.11
N GLN A 174 -19.68 19.56 12.37
CA GLN A 174 -20.12 18.69 13.48
C GLN A 174 -21.60 18.31 13.45
N LEU A 175 -22.41 18.98 12.62
CA LEU A 175 -23.84 18.69 12.46
C LEU A 175 -24.13 17.69 11.33
N LEU A 176 -23.11 17.32 10.54
CA LEU A 176 -23.17 16.39 9.41
C LEU A 176 -22.63 15.01 9.81
#